data_AF-A0A9E4N2Y6-F1
#
_entry.id   AF-A0A9E4N2Y6-F1
#
_cell.length_a   1.000
_cell.length_b   1.000
_cell.length_c   1.000
_cell.angle_alpha   90.00
_cell.angle_beta   90.00
_cell.angle_gamma   90.00
#
_symmetry.space_group_name_H-M   'P 1'
#
loop_
_entity.id
_entity.type
_entity.pdbx_description
1 polymer ?
#
loop_
_entity_poly.entity_id
_entity_poly.type
_entity_poly.pdbx_seq_one_letter_code
_entity_poly.pdbx_strand_id
1 'polypeptide(L)'
;MNETNNNTIQQINHQARREAQAAMGRVRIEATGLVNYQSRGRLAVIGDHRAMEVAPGLGDQLHPMVILTAGAEEPGAPLVPLGGRAIEIDGYLGDFKIHLGEAGQANYELLAVDLVLDLSTEPLLDRAMTPPGYFHCAGDDAELDQVIGAMGEMKGQFEKPRYFDYDPQICAHGRSGKTACSRCLDVCPAEAISSLAETIEVNAYLCQGGGACATVCPSGAIRYVYPSVKDTLERLRKLLSVYRDAGGVDPLLLITGEGDQSFAEPAMGNHLVMQVEELASVGLEVWLSALAYGARAVWLVDRQQMSAGVSDALQQQLTTAEEILTAMGYPAGVIRLVQPDQVEAHSQMPELETAGFSGLGDKRQTAYLAIDHLYSQSKQAEPMASLSQGAPFGSVTVSSHACTLCFSCVGVCPGKALQSGSGEQPQLRFVEANCLQCGLCTSTCPEDAISIAPRLLFDAESRKQPRTLHEEQPFHCVSCGKPFATHSVIEKMRSRLSDHYMFQNERAIRRLSLCDECRVVDIAQDPDAMDGQIRQ
;
A
#
# COMPACT_ATOMS: atom_id res chain seq x y z
N MET A 1 20.62 35.04 32.76
CA MET A 1 20.64 35.37 31.31
C MET A 1 20.12 34.21 30.46
N ASN A 2 20.53 32.95 30.69
CA ASN A 2 20.05 31.80 29.90
C ASN A 2 18.56 31.45 30.11
N GLU A 3 18.05 31.48 31.34
CA GLU A 3 16.63 31.15 31.61
C GLU A 3 15.65 32.17 31.00
N THR A 4 16.00 33.47 31.06
CA THR A 4 15.18 34.54 30.49
C THR A 4 15.10 34.47 28.97
N ASN A 5 16.21 34.08 28.32
CA ASN A 5 16.27 33.90 26.86
C ASN A 5 15.47 32.67 26.41
N ASN A 6 15.58 31.55 27.15
CA ASN A 6 14.80 30.35 26.89
C ASN A 6 13.29 30.58 27.04
N ASN A 7 12.88 31.33 28.07
CA ASN A 7 11.46 31.69 28.26
C ASN A 7 10.93 32.56 27.11
N THR A 8 11.76 33.47 26.59
CA THR A 8 11.38 34.34 25.46
C THR A 8 11.22 33.52 24.18
N ILE A 9 12.14 32.60 23.88
CA ILE A 9 12.06 31.70 22.73
C ILE A 9 10.83 30.80 22.82
N GLN A 10 10.54 30.25 24.00
CA GLN A 10 9.33 29.42 24.21
C GLN A 10 8.04 30.22 23.98
N GLN A 11 7.98 31.49 24.40
CA GLN A 11 6.83 32.36 24.14
C GLN A 11 6.65 32.65 22.64
N ILE A 12 7.74 32.94 21.92
CA ILE A 12 7.72 33.15 20.46
C ILE A 12 7.23 31.89 19.76
N ASN A 13 7.80 30.73 20.09
CA ASN A 13 7.42 29.46 19.50
C ASN A 13 5.94 29.13 19.77
N HIS A 14 5.46 29.37 20.99
CA HIS A 14 4.05 29.15 21.33
C HIS A 14 3.10 30.02 20.50
N GLN A 15 3.42 31.31 20.33
CA GLN A 15 2.64 32.22 19.50
C GLN A 15 2.67 31.80 18.03
N ALA A 16 3.87 31.52 17.50
CA ALA A 16 4.08 31.06 16.14
C ALA A 16 3.32 29.75 15.85
N ARG A 17 3.32 28.80 16.79
CA ARG A 17 2.56 27.54 16.70
C ARG A 17 1.06 27.80 16.54
N ARG A 18 0.48 28.67 17.37
CA ARG A 18 -0.96 28.98 17.31
C ARG A 18 -1.34 29.57 15.96
N GLU A 19 -0.54 30.50 15.44
CA GLU A 19 -0.76 31.10 14.12
C GLU A 19 -0.63 30.07 13.00
N ALA A 20 0.39 29.22 13.07
CA ALA A 20 0.63 28.15 12.13
C ALA A 20 -0.51 27.12 12.08
N GLN A 21 -0.97 26.65 13.24
CA GLN A 21 -2.07 25.69 13.34
C GLN A 21 -3.39 26.28 12.81
N ALA A 22 -3.68 27.53 13.15
CA ALA A 22 -4.85 28.23 12.62
C ALA A 22 -4.77 28.41 11.09
N ALA A 23 -3.58 28.66 10.55
CA ALA A 23 -3.39 28.78 9.10
C ALA A 23 -3.49 27.44 8.38
N MET A 24 -2.94 26.36 8.95
CA MET A 24 -3.07 24.99 8.44
C MET A 24 -4.54 24.56 8.39
N GLY A 25 -5.33 24.84 9.43
CA GLY A 25 -6.76 24.49 9.50
C GLY A 25 -7.64 25.23 8.48
N ARG A 26 -7.12 26.25 7.79
CA ARG A 26 -7.83 26.94 6.69
C ARG A 26 -7.61 26.30 5.32
N VAL A 27 -6.68 25.35 5.21
CA VAL A 27 -6.47 24.58 3.97
C VAL A 27 -7.68 23.68 3.79
N ARG A 28 -8.46 23.94 2.73
CA ARG A 28 -9.66 23.16 2.42
C ARG A 28 -9.26 21.89 1.69
N ILE A 29 -9.84 20.77 2.11
CA ILE A 29 -9.70 19.47 1.50
C ILE A 29 -11.10 19.03 1.11
N GLU A 30 -11.29 18.63 -0.15
CA GLU A 30 -12.57 18.19 -0.67
C GLU A 30 -12.46 16.74 -1.13
N ALA A 31 -13.45 15.93 -0.77
CA ALA A 31 -13.50 14.53 -1.19
C ALA A 31 -13.78 14.46 -2.69
N THR A 32 -12.97 13.65 -3.40
CA THR A 32 -13.13 13.44 -4.85
C THR A 32 -14.22 12.42 -5.19
N GLY A 33 -14.68 11.66 -4.19
CA GLY A 33 -15.78 10.72 -4.32
C GLY A 33 -16.38 10.37 -2.95
N LEU A 34 -17.62 9.91 -2.97
CA LEU A 34 -18.38 9.52 -1.79
C LEU A 34 -18.87 8.07 -1.91
N VAL A 35 -18.97 7.38 -0.79
CA VAL A 35 -19.54 6.05 -0.63
C VAL A 35 -20.79 6.20 0.22
N ASN A 36 -21.94 5.74 -0.29
CA ASN A 36 -23.24 5.93 0.35
C ASN A 36 -23.71 4.63 0.99
N TYR A 37 -24.14 4.70 2.24
CA TYR A 37 -24.82 3.61 2.94
C TYR A 37 -26.31 3.93 3.08
N GLN A 38 -27.13 2.89 3.10
CA GLN A 38 -28.56 3.02 3.35
C GLN A 38 -29.02 1.96 4.35
N SER A 39 -29.51 2.39 5.50
CA SER A 39 -30.03 1.52 6.55
C SER A 39 -31.50 1.83 6.82
N ARG A 40 -32.32 0.78 6.88
CA ARG A 40 -33.73 0.84 7.34
C ARG A 40 -33.87 0.45 8.80
N GLY A 41 -32.76 0.17 9.48
CA GLY A 41 -32.71 -0.26 10.87
C GLY A 41 -33.01 -1.74 11.10
N ARG A 42 -32.98 -2.60 10.06
CA ARG A 42 -33.09 -4.06 10.24
C ARG A 42 -31.86 -4.55 11.00
N LEU A 43 -32.05 -5.15 12.16
CA LEU A 43 -30.97 -5.52 13.06
C LEU A 43 -31.01 -7.02 13.34
N ALA A 44 -29.88 -7.72 13.17
CA ALA A 44 -29.69 -9.03 13.79
C ALA A 44 -29.05 -8.85 15.18
N VAL A 45 -29.69 -9.39 16.22
CA VAL A 45 -29.12 -9.52 17.56
C VAL A 45 -28.73 -10.98 17.75
N ILE A 46 -27.43 -11.25 17.83
CA ILE A 46 -26.88 -12.61 17.91
C ILE A 46 -26.43 -12.87 19.34
N GLY A 47 -26.89 -13.96 19.94
CA GLY A 47 -26.51 -14.32 21.30
C GLY A 47 -27.43 -15.37 21.90
N ASP A 48 -27.28 -15.59 23.20
CA ASP A 48 -28.07 -16.54 23.99
C ASP A 48 -29.27 -15.84 24.66
N HIS A 49 -29.53 -16.12 25.94
CA HIS A 49 -30.54 -15.43 26.74
C HIS A 49 -30.41 -13.91 26.69
N ARG A 50 -29.19 -13.37 26.69
CA ARG A 50 -28.96 -11.91 26.70
C ARG A 50 -29.54 -11.24 25.46
N ALA A 51 -29.46 -11.89 24.30
CA ALA A 51 -30.03 -11.36 23.06
C ALA A 51 -31.57 -11.23 23.14
N MET A 52 -32.23 -12.17 23.85
CA MET A 52 -33.68 -12.13 24.05
C MET A 52 -34.10 -11.02 25.02
N GLU A 53 -33.29 -10.71 26.03
CA GLU A 53 -33.57 -9.62 26.97
C GLU A 53 -33.44 -8.24 26.30
N VAL A 54 -32.43 -8.10 25.43
CA VAL A 54 -32.08 -6.81 24.80
C VAL A 54 -32.99 -6.47 23.63
N ALA A 55 -33.33 -7.45 22.78
CA ALA A 55 -34.05 -7.19 21.53
C ALA A 55 -35.40 -6.46 21.70
N PRO A 56 -36.27 -6.77 22.68
CA PRO A 56 -37.53 -6.06 22.87
C PRO A 56 -37.37 -4.55 23.12
N GLY A 57 -36.29 -4.14 23.79
CA GLY A 57 -35.99 -2.73 24.08
C GLY A 57 -35.58 -1.91 22.85
N LEU A 58 -35.20 -2.57 21.75
CA LEU A 58 -34.72 -1.93 20.52
C LEU A 58 -35.84 -1.59 19.52
N GLY A 59 -37.03 -2.18 19.67
CA GLY A 59 -38.10 -2.18 18.67
C GLY A 59 -38.67 -0.82 18.26
N ASP A 60 -38.48 0.22 19.08
CA ASP A 60 -38.92 1.58 18.77
C ASP A 60 -37.97 2.33 17.82
N GLN A 61 -36.68 1.95 17.81
CA GLN A 61 -35.63 2.62 17.03
C GLN A 61 -35.20 1.77 15.83
N LEU A 62 -35.05 0.46 16.07
CA LEU A 62 -34.56 -0.54 15.13
C LEU A 62 -35.60 -1.67 14.97
N HIS A 63 -35.39 -2.54 13.99
CA HIS A 63 -36.23 -3.69 13.70
C HIS A 63 -35.43 -4.97 14.00
N PRO A 64 -35.36 -5.37 15.29
CA PRO A 64 -34.53 -6.48 15.73
C PRO A 64 -35.13 -7.83 15.33
N MET A 65 -34.26 -8.75 14.94
CA MET A 65 -34.48 -10.19 14.89
C MET A 65 -33.40 -10.87 15.73
N VAL A 66 -33.77 -11.88 16.51
CA VAL A 66 -32.83 -12.59 17.38
C VAL A 66 -32.33 -13.85 16.66
N ILE A 67 -31.01 -14.00 16.55
CA ILE A 67 -30.37 -15.25 16.15
C ILE A 67 -29.90 -15.94 17.43
N LEU A 68 -30.68 -16.93 17.89
CA LEU A 68 -30.45 -17.58 19.18
C LEU A 68 -29.37 -18.67 19.06
N THR A 69 -28.22 -18.45 19.69
CA THR A 69 -27.08 -19.40 19.65
C THR A 69 -27.28 -20.59 20.59
N ALA A 70 -27.91 -20.36 21.75
CA ALA A 70 -28.29 -21.38 22.72
C ALA A 70 -29.51 -20.92 23.55
N GLY A 71 -30.38 -21.85 23.95
CA GLY A 71 -31.57 -21.56 24.76
C GLY A 71 -32.88 -22.12 24.17
N ALA A 72 -34.00 -21.73 24.77
CA ALA A 72 -35.35 -22.06 24.28
C ALA A 72 -36.07 -20.79 23.79
N GLU A 73 -37.05 -20.95 22.91
CA GLU A 73 -37.82 -19.81 22.38
C GLU A 73 -38.67 -19.14 23.46
N GLU A 74 -38.54 -17.82 23.59
CA GLU A 74 -39.39 -16.98 24.44
C GLU A 74 -40.12 -15.88 23.64
N PRO A 75 -41.30 -15.39 24.10
CA PRO A 75 -42.06 -14.37 23.38
C PRO A 75 -41.40 -12.98 23.47
N GLY A 76 -41.25 -12.25 22.36
CA GLY A 76 -40.85 -10.83 22.40
C GLY A 76 -40.29 -10.24 21.10
N ALA A 77 -39.59 -11.05 20.30
CA ALA A 77 -39.03 -10.66 19.00
C ALA A 77 -39.05 -11.85 18.01
N PRO A 78 -38.99 -11.61 16.68
CA PRO A 78 -38.78 -12.68 15.70
C PRO A 78 -37.48 -13.43 16.00
N LEU A 79 -37.55 -14.76 16.10
CA LEU A 79 -36.44 -15.62 16.53
C LEU A 79 -36.06 -16.61 15.42
N VAL A 80 -34.76 -16.73 15.17
CA VAL A 80 -34.16 -17.72 14.28
C VAL A 80 -33.17 -18.57 15.10
N PRO A 81 -33.47 -19.84 15.38
CA PRO A 81 -32.56 -20.67 16.18
C PRO A 81 -31.33 -21.04 15.35
N LEU A 82 -30.10 -20.81 15.84
CA LEU A 82 -28.89 -21.24 15.15
C LEU A 82 -28.85 -22.77 15.04
N GLY A 83 -29.26 -23.48 16.10
CA GLY A 83 -29.47 -24.92 16.08
C GLY A 83 -28.23 -25.75 15.77
N GLY A 84 -27.04 -25.26 16.17
CA GLY A 84 -25.75 -25.89 15.86
C GLY A 84 -25.29 -25.73 14.41
N ARG A 85 -25.98 -24.93 13.59
CA ARG A 85 -25.53 -24.55 12.24
C ARG A 85 -24.28 -23.67 12.34
N ALA A 86 -23.42 -23.73 11.32
CA ALA A 86 -22.39 -22.72 11.14
C ALA A 86 -23.02 -21.35 10.89
N ILE A 87 -22.34 -20.28 11.30
CA ILE A 87 -22.73 -18.90 11.02
C ILE A 87 -21.58 -18.20 10.29
N GLU A 88 -21.88 -17.58 9.16
CA GLU A 88 -20.94 -16.72 8.43
C GLU A 88 -21.60 -15.36 8.19
N ILE A 89 -20.85 -14.28 8.42
CA ILE A 89 -21.34 -12.91 8.31
C ILE A 89 -20.51 -12.19 7.26
N ASP A 90 -21.17 -11.67 6.23
CA ASP A 90 -20.57 -10.84 5.19
C ASP A 90 -21.32 -9.52 5.05
N GLY A 91 -20.64 -8.50 4.54
CA GLY A 91 -21.26 -7.23 4.20
C GLY A 91 -20.86 -6.09 5.13
N TYR A 92 -21.73 -5.10 5.19
CA TYR A 92 -21.49 -3.79 5.80
C TYR A 92 -22.84 -3.12 6.07
N LEU A 93 -22.82 -1.94 6.72
CA LEU A 93 -24.00 -1.15 7.07
C LEU A 93 -24.99 -1.04 5.91
N GLY A 94 -26.19 -1.60 6.11
CA GLY A 94 -27.28 -1.61 5.12
C GLY A 94 -27.35 -2.85 4.21
N ASP A 95 -26.32 -3.69 4.18
CA ASP A 95 -26.21 -4.85 3.28
C ASP A 95 -25.44 -6.01 3.93
N PHE A 96 -25.73 -6.31 5.19
CA PHE A 96 -25.22 -7.51 5.85
C PHE A 96 -25.99 -8.75 5.39
N LYS A 97 -25.24 -9.82 5.14
CA LYS A 97 -25.70 -11.16 4.78
C LYS A 97 -25.22 -12.13 5.85
N ILE A 98 -26.15 -12.78 6.53
CA ILE A 98 -25.86 -13.78 7.55
C ILE A 98 -26.28 -15.13 7.00
N HIS A 99 -25.30 -15.99 6.77
CA HIS A 99 -25.46 -17.35 6.29
C HIS A 99 -25.53 -18.29 7.49
N LEU A 100 -26.64 -19.02 7.61
CA LEU A 100 -26.85 -20.03 8.66
C LEU A 100 -26.85 -21.41 8.01
N GLY A 101 -25.83 -22.21 8.31
CA GLY A 101 -25.60 -23.53 7.70
C GLY A 101 -24.89 -23.46 6.34
N GLU A 102 -24.69 -24.62 5.71
CA GLU A 102 -23.95 -24.71 4.45
C GLU A 102 -24.86 -24.53 3.22
N ALA A 103 -24.45 -23.69 2.27
CA ALA A 103 -25.20 -23.45 1.04
C ALA A 103 -25.50 -24.76 0.29
N GLY A 104 -26.78 -24.99 -0.04
CA GLY A 104 -27.25 -26.20 -0.72
C GLY A 104 -27.75 -27.31 0.21
N GLN A 105 -27.58 -27.17 1.53
CA GLN A 105 -28.21 -28.07 2.52
C GLN A 105 -29.65 -27.63 2.84
N ALA A 106 -30.48 -28.58 3.29
CA ALA A 106 -31.91 -28.33 3.57
C ALA A 106 -32.16 -27.36 4.74
N ASN A 107 -31.19 -27.20 5.64
CA ASN A 107 -31.25 -26.30 6.80
C ASN A 107 -30.52 -24.95 6.57
N TYR A 108 -30.12 -24.67 5.32
CA TYR A 108 -29.49 -23.41 4.94
C TYR A 108 -30.49 -22.26 4.95
N GLU A 109 -30.10 -21.14 5.54
CA GLU A 109 -30.88 -19.92 5.60
C GLU A 109 -29.98 -18.70 5.39
N LEU A 110 -30.45 -17.74 4.59
CA LEU A 110 -29.76 -16.48 4.33
C LEU A 110 -30.62 -15.33 4.86
N LEU A 111 -30.09 -14.59 5.82
CA LEU A 111 -30.72 -13.41 6.39
C LEU A 111 -30.05 -12.14 5.85
N ALA A 112 -30.86 -11.14 5.49
CA ALA A 112 -30.37 -9.84 5.05
C ALA A 112 -30.81 -8.75 6.03
N VAL A 113 -29.83 -8.11 6.67
CA VAL A 113 -30.02 -7.07 7.70
C VAL A 113 -29.17 -5.85 7.38
N ASP A 114 -29.46 -4.74 8.05
CA ASP A 114 -28.72 -3.50 7.90
C ASP A 114 -27.61 -3.35 8.95
N LEU A 115 -27.79 -3.97 10.12
CA LEU A 115 -26.92 -3.88 11.29
C LEU A 115 -26.79 -5.25 11.96
N VAL A 116 -25.69 -5.46 12.68
CA VAL A 116 -25.44 -6.66 13.49
C VAL A 116 -24.99 -6.24 14.88
N LEU A 117 -25.67 -6.75 15.90
CA LEU A 117 -25.26 -6.71 17.30
C LEU A 117 -24.91 -8.13 17.73
N ASP A 118 -23.63 -8.37 17.96
CA ASP A 118 -23.09 -9.65 18.38
C ASP A 118 -22.79 -9.62 19.89
N LEU A 119 -23.59 -10.36 20.64
CA LEU A 119 -23.48 -10.50 22.10
C LEU A 119 -22.79 -11.81 22.50
N SER A 120 -22.16 -12.51 21.54
CA SER A 120 -21.38 -13.71 21.80
C SER A 120 -20.15 -13.40 22.66
N THR A 121 -19.69 -14.37 23.46
CA THR A 121 -18.50 -14.22 24.31
C THR A 121 -17.25 -13.84 23.49
N GLU A 122 -17.07 -14.49 22.36
CA GLU A 122 -16.03 -14.17 21.37
C GLU A 122 -16.69 -13.56 20.13
N PRO A 123 -16.07 -12.57 19.48
CA PRO A 123 -16.64 -11.95 18.29
C PRO A 123 -16.73 -12.96 17.14
N LEU A 124 -17.88 -12.98 16.47
CA LEU A 124 -18.12 -13.79 15.27
C LEU A 124 -17.36 -13.26 14.05
N LEU A 125 -16.95 -11.99 14.07
CA LEU A 125 -16.04 -11.40 13.08
C LEU A 125 -14.72 -10.98 13.75
N ASP A 126 -13.70 -11.83 13.61
CA ASP A 126 -12.35 -11.54 14.07
C ASP A 126 -11.60 -10.68 13.04
N ARG A 127 -11.85 -9.36 13.08
CA ARG A 127 -11.16 -8.37 12.26
C ARG A 127 -10.64 -7.24 13.13
N ALA A 128 -9.42 -6.78 12.85
CA ALA A 128 -8.84 -5.62 13.53
C ALA A 128 -9.67 -4.34 13.33
N MET A 129 -10.38 -4.24 12.20
CA MET A 129 -11.33 -3.17 11.93
C MET A 129 -12.60 -3.78 11.34
N THR A 130 -13.64 -3.89 12.16
CA THR A 130 -14.91 -4.52 11.78
C THR A 130 -15.66 -3.68 10.73
N PRO A 131 -16.52 -4.29 9.90
CA PRO A 131 -17.33 -3.53 8.95
C PRO A 131 -18.22 -2.50 9.66
N PRO A 132 -18.45 -1.31 9.08
CA PRO A 132 -19.41 -0.36 9.62
C PRO A 132 -20.76 -1.03 9.86
N GLY A 133 -21.36 -0.83 11.03
CA GLY A 133 -22.65 -1.43 11.39
C GLY A 133 -22.60 -2.82 12.03
N TYR A 134 -21.42 -3.41 12.22
CA TYR A 134 -21.22 -4.58 13.08
C TYR A 134 -20.66 -4.14 14.44
N PHE A 135 -21.32 -4.56 15.50
CA PHE A 135 -20.94 -4.27 16.88
C PHE A 135 -20.82 -5.56 17.66
N HIS A 136 -19.66 -5.78 18.29
CA HIS A 136 -19.48 -6.85 19.27
C HIS A 136 -19.53 -6.25 20.67
N CYS A 137 -20.32 -6.85 21.56
CA CYS A 137 -20.44 -6.42 22.95
C CYS A 137 -20.58 -7.64 23.86
N ALA A 138 -19.43 -8.16 24.32
CA ALA A 138 -19.38 -9.17 25.38
C ALA A 138 -19.41 -8.55 26.80
N GLY A 139 -19.22 -7.23 26.91
CA GLY A 139 -19.04 -6.50 28.17
C GLY A 139 -20.30 -6.25 28.97
N ASP A 140 -20.22 -5.32 29.94
CA ASP A 140 -21.30 -5.00 30.87
C ASP A 140 -22.43 -4.17 30.22
N ASP A 141 -23.51 -3.92 30.98
CA ASP A 141 -24.69 -3.23 30.46
C ASP A 141 -24.42 -1.76 30.09
N ALA A 142 -23.39 -1.12 30.65
CA ALA A 142 -23.06 0.26 30.35
C ALA A 142 -22.39 0.41 28.96
N GLU A 143 -21.53 -0.53 28.58
CA GLU A 143 -20.99 -0.62 27.23
C GLU A 143 -22.11 -0.89 26.21
N LEU A 144 -23.00 -1.83 26.54
CA LEU A 144 -24.13 -2.20 25.70
C LEU A 144 -25.07 -1.01 25.45
N ASP A 145 -25.40 -0.23 26.48
CA ASP A 145 -26.24 0.98 26.35
C ASP A 145 -25.62 2.02 25.41
N GLN A 146 -24.29 2.19 25.45
CA GLN A 146 -23.59 3.10 24.54
C GLN A 146 -23.66 2.60 23.09
N VAL A 147 -23.42 1.31 22.88
CA VAL A 147 -23.51 0.67 21.55
C VAL A 147 -24.93 0.82 21.00
N ILE A 148 -25.96 0.53 21.79
CA ILE A 148 -27.36 0.67 21.40
C ILE A 148 -27.69 2.12 21.04
N GLY A 149 -27.21 3.08 21.82
CA GLY A 149 -27.36 4.51 21.53
C GLY A 149 -26.76 4.90 20.17
N ALA A 150 -25.53 4.46 19.89
CA ALA A 150 -24.86 4.71 18.61
C ALA A 150 -25.59 4.04 17.43
N MET A 151 -26.09 2.82 17.61
CA MET A 151 -26.85 2.09 16.59
C MET A 151 -28.19 2.76 16.26
N GLY A 152 -28.84 3.39 17.23
CA GLY A 152 -30.08 4.15 17.02
C GLY A 152 -29.91 5.29 16.02
N GLU A 153 -28.72 5.88 15.94
CA GLU A 153 -28.36 6.93 14.98
C GLU A 153 -28.02 6.37 13.58
N MET A 154 -27.83 5.05 13.44
CA MET A 154 -27.46 4.38 12.18
C MET A 154 -28.65 3.98 11.30
N LYS A 155 -29.78 4.70 11.40
CA LYS A 155 -30.95 4.56 10.51
C LYS A 155 -31.05 5.75 9.57
N GLY A 156 -31.02 5.51 8.26
CA GLY A 156 -31.09 6.56 7.25
C GLY A 156 -30.07 6.39 6.13
N GLN A 157 -29.65 7.52 5.57
CA GLN A 157 -28.62 7.60 4.54
C GLN A 157 -27.35 8.18 5.17
N PHE A 158 -26.22 7.54 4.90
CA PHE A 158 -24.92 7.97 5.38
C PHE A 158 -23.98 8.06 4.20
N GLU A 159 -23.03 8.98 4.27
CA GLU A 159 -21.98 9.09 3.28
C GLU A 159 -20.63 9.19 3.99
N LYS A 160 -19.62 8.61 3.35
CA LYS A 160 -18.23 8.82 3.72
C LYS A 160 -17.40 9.12 2.48
N PRO A 161 -16.24 9.79 2.62
CA PRO A 161 -15.29 9.91 1.53
C PRO A 161 -14.88 8.54 0.99
N ARG A 162 -14.61 8.48 -0.31
CA ARG A 162 -13.83 7.41 -0.90
C ARG A 162 -12.34 7.71 -0.66
N TYR A 163 -11.71 6.96 0.21
CA TYR A 163 -10.33 7.18 0.63
C TYR A 163 -9.26 6.71 -0.36
N PHE A 164 -9.61 5.93 -1.38
CA PHE A 164 -8.65 5.32 -2.28
C PHE A 164 -8.97 5.50 -3.77
N ASP A 165 -7.91 5.48 -4.57
CA ASP A 165 -7.93 5.27 -6.02
C ASP A 165 -6.97 4.13 -6.40
N TYR A 166 -7.27 3.38 -7.47
CA TYR A 166 -6.53 2.20 -7.90
C TYR A 166 -6.24 2.19 -9.41
N ASP A 167 -4.96 2.09 -9.76
CA ASP A 167 -4.46 1.92 -11.12
C ASP A 167 -3.86 0.51 -11.33
N PRO A 168 -4.56 -0.39 -12.03
CA PRO A 168 -4.09 -1.75 -12.30
C PRO A 168 -2.89 -1.81 -13.26
N GLN A 169 -2.64 -0.76 -14.06
CA GLN A 169 -1.58 -0.78 -15.08
C GLN A 169 -0.19 -0.77 -14.45
N ILE A 170 -0.03 -0.09 -13.33
CA ILE A 170 1.21 0.00 -12.56
C ILE A 170 1.20 -0.90 -11.31
N CYS A 171 0.15 -1.70 -11.10
CA CYS A 171 0.07 -2.63 -9.98
C CYS A 171 1.11 -3.74 -10.09
N ALA A 172 1.84 -4.00 -8.99
CA ALA A 172 2.84 -5.05 -8.90
C ALA A 172 2.28 -6.37 -8.32
N HIS A 173 0.97 -6.49 -8.14
CA HIS A 173 0.34 -7.65 -7.49
C HIS A 173 0.65 -8.95 -8.24
N GLY A 174 0.39 -8.99 -9.55
CA GLY A 174 0.82 -10.07 -10.40
C GLY A 174 0.86 -9.71 -11.89
N ARG A 175 1.57 -10.53 -12.65
CA ARG A 175 1.66 -10.49 -14.12
C ARG A 175 1.93 -11.90 -14.65
N SER A 176 1.34 -12.27 -15.77
CA SER A 176 1.59 -13.54 -16.46
C SER A 176 1.39 -14.80 -15.59
N GLY A 177 0.32 -14.80 -14.79
CA GLY A 177 -0.06 -15.88 -13.88
C GLY A 177 0.77 -15.97 -12.60
N LYS A 178 1.66 -15.00 -12.33
CA LYS A 178 2.53 -15.00 -11.16
C LYS A 178 2.19 -13.85 -10.22
N THR A 179 1.84 -14.18 -8.98
CA THR A 179 1.73 -13.22 -7.87
C THR A 179 3.13 -12.83 -7.39
N ALA A 180 3.34 -11.55 -7.12
CA ALA A 180 4.62 -10.99 -6.69
C ALA A 180 4.52 -9.98 -5.53
N CYS A 181 3.37 -9.33 -5.33
CA CYS A 181 3.22 -8.36 -4.26
C CYS A 181 1.85 -8.49 -3.59
N SER A 182 1.82 -8.78 -2.28
CA SER A 182 0.60 -8.84 -1.46
C SER A 182 0.50 -7.70 -0.45
N ARG A 183 1.47 -6.78 -0.41
CA ARG A 183 1.64 -5.80 0.67
C ARG A 183 0.35 -5.06 1.07
N CYS A 184 -0.49 -4.64 0.11
CA CYS A 184 -1.73 -3.94 0.43
C CYS A 184 -2.80 -4.84 1.06
N LEU A 185 -2.84 -6.12 0.69
CA LEU A 185 -3.74 -7.12 1.29
C LEU A 185 -3.30 -7.39 2.73
N ASP A 186 -1.99 -7.60 2.92
CA ASP A 186 -1.40 -8.01 4.21
C ASP A 186 -1.56 -6.95 5.32
N VAL A 187 -1.73 -5.67 4.94
CA VAL A 187 -1.80 -4.54 5.89
C VAL A 187 -3.20 -3.93 6.02
N CYS A 188 -4.22 -4.43 5.33
CA CYS A 188 -5.55 -3.84 5.38
C CYS A 188 -6.32 -4.35 6.61
N PRO A 189 -6.49 -3.55 7.70
CA PRO A 189 -7.14 -4.03 8.92
C PRO A 189 -8.63 -4.32 8.72
N ALA A 190 -9.25 -3.71 7.70
CA ALA A 190 -10.66 -3.88 7.36
C ALA A 190 -10.93 -5.04 6.40
N GLU A 191 -9.88 -5.73 5.93
CA GLU A 191 -9.96 -6.77 4.89
C GLU A 191 -10.73 -6.31 3.64
N ALA A 192 -10.65 -5.01 3.33
CA ALA A 192 -11.37 -4.41 2.21
C ALA A 192 -10.74 -4.74 0.84
N ILE A 193 -9.62 -5.48 0.81
CA ILE A 193 -8.84 -5.73 -0.40
C ILE A 193 -8.75 -7.22 -0.65
N SER A 194 -9.16 -7.66 -1.84
CA SER A 194 -9.09 -9.05 -2.30
C SER A 194 -8.21 -9.18 -3.54
N SER A 195 -7.69 -10.39 -3.77
CA SER A 195 -6.92 -10.71 -4.98
C SER A 195 -7.85 -11.16 -6.11
N LEU A 196 -7.66 -10.59 -7.30
CA LEU A 196 -8.23 -11.04 -8.57
C LEU A 196 -7.10 -11.57 -9.48
N ALA A 197 -6.38 -12.58 -8.97
CA ALA A 197 -5.20 -13.21 -9.57
C ALA A 197 -4.02 -12.25 -9.82
N GLU A 198 -4.05 -11.46 -10.90
CA GLU A 198 -2.97 -10.52 -11.26
C GLU A 198 -3.23 -9.09 -10.80
N THR A 199 -4.47 -8.79 -10.43
CA THR A 199 -4.89 -7.47 -9.92
C THR A 199 -5.54 -7.62 -8.55
N ILE A 200 -5.87 -6.49 -7.94
CA ILE A 200 -6.63 -6.47 -6.69
C ILE A 200 -7.99 -5.84 -6.92
N GLU A 201 -8.93 -6.13 -6.06
CA GLU A 201 -10.18 -5.40 -5.92
C GLU A 201 -10.24 -4.77 -4.54
N VAL A 202 -10.84 -3.58 -4.44
CA VAL A 202 -11.01 -2.87 -3.18
C VAL A 202 -12.49 -2.57 -2.97
N ASN A 203 -13.07 -3.15 -1.92
CA ASN A 203 -14.43 -2.88 -1.52
C ASN A 203 -14.51 -1.52 -0.82
N ALA A 204 -15.12 -0.54 -1.49
CA ALA A 204 -15.24 0.82 -0.99
C ALA A 204 -16.15 0.96 0.24
N TYR A 205 -17.06 0.01 0.47
CA TYR A 205 -17.96 -0.02 1.62
C TYR A 205 -17.29 -0.58 2.89
N LEU A 206 -16.28 -1.44 2.72
CA LEU A 206 -15.43 -1.92 3.82
C LEU A 206 -14.23 -1.01 4.08
N CYS A 207 -13.75 -0.29 3.07
CA CYS A 207 -12.61 0.61 3.21
C CYS A 207 -12.95 1.80 4.13
N GLN A 208 -12.38 1.83 5.33
CA GLN A 208 -12.63 2.88 6.33
C GLN A 208 -11.48 3.91 6.43
N GLY A 209 -10.62 3.99 5.41
CA GLY A 209 -9.64 5.07 5.33
C GLY A 209 -8.34 4.88 6.14
N GLY A 210 -8.00 3.66 6.56
CA GLY A 210 -6.76 3.43 7.34
C GLY A 210 -5.43 3.73 6.62
N GLY A 211 -5.42 3.84 5.29
CA GLY A 211 -4.31 4.38 4.51
C GLY A 211 -3.03 3.52 4.37
N ALA A 212 -2.83 2.52 5.23
CA ALA A 212 -1.64 1.66 5.23
C ALA A 212 -1.35 1.02 3.86
N CYS A 213 -2.39 0.59 3.13
CA CYS A 213 -2.26 -0.01 1.81
C CYS A 213 -1.61 0.93 0.79
N ALA A 214 -1.95 2.22 0.82
CA ALA A 214 -1.36 3.25 -0.04
C ALA A 214 0.10 3.52 0.37
N THR A 215 0.38 3.57 1.68
CA THR A 215 1.73 3.77 2.23
C THR A 215 2.69 2.66 1.84
N VAL A 216 2.27 1.39 1.92
CA VAL A 216 3.14 0.26 1.55
C VAL A 216 3.21 -0.01 0.05
N CYS A 217 2.27 0.52 -0.75
CA CYS A 217 2.23 0.28 -2.20
C CYS A 217 3.47 0.89 -2.86
N PRO A 218 4.44 0.09 -3.35
CA PRO A 218 5.64 0.66 -3.92
C PRO A 218 5.29 1.40 -5.20
N SER A 219 4.52 0.83 -6.13
CA SER A 219 4.25 1.50 -7.42
C SER A 219 3.39 2.75 -7.32
N GLY A 220 2.64 2.96 -6.23
CA GLY A 220 1.59 3.97 -6.18
C GLY A 220 0.34 3.58 -6.98
N ALA A 221 0.17 2.27 -7.25
CA ALA A 221 -1.03 1.73 -7.88
C ALA A 221 -2.27 2.00 -7.04
N ILE A 222 -2.21 1.76 -5.72
CA ILE A 222 -3.24 2.22 -4.78
C ILE A 222 -2.76 3.51 -4.12
N ARG A 223 -3.62 4.54 -4.14
CA ARG A 223 -3.34 5.88 -3.62
C ARG A 223 -4.35 6.26 -2.55
N TYR A 224 -3.90 6.96 -1.53
CA TYR A 224 -4.77 7.62 -0.56
C TYR A 224 -5.18 8.98 -1.14
N VAL A 225 -6.48 9.20 -1.32
CA VAL A 225 -7.00 10.36 -2.08
C VAL A 225 -7.81 11.33 -1.24
N TYR A 226 -8.03 11.02 0.04
CA TYR A 226 -8.69 11.94 0.96
C TYR A 226 -8.15 11.77 2.39
N PRO A 227 -7.35 12.72 2.89
CA PRO A 227 -6.64 13.75 2.12
C PRO A 227 -5.63 13.16 1.14
N SER A 228 -5.43 13.76 -0.03
CA SER A 228 -4.37 13.34 -0.95
C SER A 228 -2.98 13.75 -0.44
N VAL A 229 -1.91 13.16 -0.99
CA VAL A 229 -0.52 13.58 -0.69
C VAL A 229 -0.33 15.09 -0.93
N LYS A 230 -0.95 15.62 -1.98
CA LYS A 230 -0.93 17.05 -2.28
C LYS A 230 -1.52 17.87 -1.12
N ASP A 231 -2.71 17.49 -0.66
CA ASP A 231 -3.42 18.19 0.41
C ASP A 231 -2.63 18.15 1.73
N THR A 232 -2.09 16.98 2.07
CA THR A 232 -1.25 16.78 3.25
C THR A 232 0.01 17.64 3.19
N LEU A 233 0.68 17.70 2.03
CA LEU A 233 1.87 18.54 1.87
C LEU A 233 1.54 20.04 1.86
N GLU A 234 0.37 20.45 1.35
CA GLU A 234 -0.07 21.85 1.43
C GLU A 234 -0.33 22.27 2.88
N ARG A 235 -0.99 21.42 3.68
CA ARG A 235 -1.16 21.63 5.12
C ARG A 235 0.18 21.76 5.83
N LEU A 236 1.09 20.83 5.58
CA LEU A 236 2.43 20.80 6.16
C LEU A 236 3.28 22.02 5.78
N ARG A 237 3.28 22.42 4.50
CA ARG A 237 3.96 23.63 4.02
C ARG A 237 3.39 24.86 4.72
N LYS A 238 2.06 24.95 4.85
CA LYS A 238 1.43 26.09 5.50
C LYS A 238 1.77 26.17 6.98
N LEU A 239 1.75 25.04 7.68
CA LEU A 239 2.14 24.93 9.08
C LEU A 239 3.59 25.41 9.29
N LEU A 240 4.55 24.84 8.57
CA LEU A 240 5.98 25.16 8.75
C LEU A 240 6.35 26.56 8.27
N SER A 241 5.78 27.04 7.16
CA SER A 241 6.07 28.39 6.65
C SER A 241 5.55 29.47 7.60
N VAL A 242 4.30 29.38 8.05
CA VAL A 242 3.73 30.39 8.96
C VAL A 242 4.43 30.37 10.32
N TYR A 243 4.79 29.18 10.83
CA TYR A 243 5.58 29.09 12.07
C TYR A 243 6.90 29.85 11.96
N ARG A 244 7.64 29.63 10.87
CA ARG A 244 8.91 30.32 10.61
C ARG A 244 8.72 31.82 10.40
N ASP A 245 7.71 32.23 9.62
CA ASP A 245 7.43 33.65 9.33
C ASP A 245 7.04 34.43 10.61
N ALA A 246 6.41 33.75 11.58
CA ALA A 246 6.11 34.29 12.91
C ALA A 246 7.32 34.29 13.87
N GLY A 247 8.52 33.91 13.40
CA GLY A 247 9.76 33.90 14.17
C GLY A 247 10.01 32.64 14.99
N GLY A 248 9.20 31.59 14.78
CA GLY A 248 9.39 30.30 15.43
C GLY A 248 10.70 29.62 15.01
N VAL A 249 11.37 28.97 15.95
CA VAL A 249 12.64 28.25 15.75
C VAL A 249 12.51 26.77 16.14
N ASP A 250 13.40 25.95 15.60
CA ASP A 250 13.49 24.51 15.86
C ASP A 250 12.16 23.73 15.83
N PRO A 251 11.35 23.82 14.76
CA PRO A 251 10.05 23.15 14.69
C PRO A 251 10.19 21.63 14.73
N LEU A 252 9.51 20.99 15.67
CA LEU A 252 9.33 19.54 15.72
C LEU A 252 7.90 19.22 15.32
N LEU A 253 7.73 18.37 14.31
CA LEU A 253 6.41 17.95 13.85
C LEU A 253 5.93 16.72 14.63
N LEU A 254 4.78 16.83 15.27
CA LEU A 254 4.04 15.73 15.88
C LEU A 254 2.88 15.36 14.96
N ILE A 255 2.84 14.11 14.51
CA ILE A 255 1.74 13.56 13.70
C ILE A 255 0.93 12.62 14.60
N THR A 256 -0.37 12.86 14.68
CA THR A 256 -1.31 12.09 15.51
C THR A 256 -2.47 11.61 14.66
N GLY A 257 -3.07 10.45 14.99
CA GLY A 257 -4.31 9.97 14.38
C GLY A 257 -5.55 10.77 14.80
N GLU A 258 -6.66 10.60 14.07
CA GLU A 258 -7.95 11.19 14.41
C GLU A 258 -8.59 10.43 15.57
N GLY A 259 -9.49 11.09 16.32
CA GLY A 259 -10.03 10.54 17.57
C GLY A 259 -9.14 10.77 18.79
N ASP A 260 -7.96 11.36 18.62
CA ASP A 260 -7.08 11.75 19.73
C ASP A 260 -7.53 13.06 20.44
N GLN A 261 -8.78 13.10 20.91
CA GLN A 261 -9.33 14.23 21.68
C GLN A 261 -8.59 14.48 23.02
N SER A 262 -7.74 13.53 23.42
CA SER A 262 -6.97 13.55 24.66
C SER A 262 -5.51 13.98 24.46
N PHE A 263 -5.09 14.33 23.24
CA PHE A 263 -3.77 14.90 23.02
C PHE A 263 -3.73 16.30 23.64
N ALA A 264 -3.19 16.38 24.86
CA ALA A 264 -2.98 17.66 25.51
C ALA A 264 -2.08 18.56 24.64
N GLU A 265 -2.34 19.86 24.65
CA GLU A 265 -1.45 20.80 23.95
C GLU A 265 0.01 20.55 24.39
N PRO A 266 0.96 20.42 23.46
CA PRO A 266 2.34 20.18 23.83
C PRO A 266 2.86 21.29 24.74
N ALA A 267 3.55 20.91 25.81
CA ALA A 267 4.16 21.86 26.74
C ALA A 267 5.23 22.74 26.05
N MET A 268 5.95 22.18 25.07
CA MET A 268 6.98 22.89 24.32
C MET A 268 6.38 23.65 23.14
N GLY A 269 6.71 24.95 23.04
CA GLY A 269 6.13 25.83 22.02
C GLY A 269 6.51 25.45 20.59
N ASN A 270 7.64 24.77 20.39
CA ASN A 270 8.13 24.35 19.07
C ASN A 270 7.59 23.00 18.58
N HIS A 271 6.74 22.34 19.37
CA HIS A 271 6.07 21.11 18.95
C HIS A 271 4.80 21.46 18.18
N LEU A 272 4.80 21.21 16.88
CA LEU A 272 3.71 21.51 15.96
C LEU A 272 2.90 20.24 15.69
N VAL A 273 1.62 20.27 16.00
CA VAL A 273 0.74 19.10 15.84
C VAL A 273 0.04 19.15 14.48
N MET A 274 0.10 18.04 13.75
CA MET A 274 -0.66 17.79 12.53
C MET A 274 -1.47 16.49 12.69
N GLN A 275 -2.78 16.61 12.78
CA GLN A 275 -3.69 15.47 12.79
C GLN A 275 -3.90 14.91 11.38
N VAL A 276 -3.83 13.59 11.28
CA VAL A 276 -4.18 12.76 10.12
C VAL A 276 -5.23 11.74 10.55
N GLU A 277 -5.96 11.14 9.60
CA GLU A 277 -7.00 10.14 9.91
C GLU A 277 -6.38 8.97 10.68
N GLU A 278 -5.31 8.40 10.14
CA GLU A 278 -4.53 7.31 10.75
C GLU A 278 -3.04 7.55 10.54
N LEU A 279 -2.19 7.11 11.48
CA LEU A 279 -0.73 7.31 11.36
C LEU A 279 -0.16 6.66 10.09
N ALA A 280 -0.70 5.51 9.70
CA ALA A 280 -0.30 4.79 8.51
C ALA A 280 -0.86 5.39 7.20
N SER A 281 -1.64 6.48 7.25
CA SER A 281 -2.09 7.22 6.06
C SER A 281 -1.00 8.09 5.43
N VAL A 282 0.11 8.31 6.13
CA VAL A 282 1.26 9.09 5.66
C VAL A 282 2.53 8.25 5.71
N GLY A 283 3.38 8.35 4.69
CA GLY A 283 4.61 7.58 4.59
C GLY A 283 5.87 8.42 4.41
N LEU A 284 6.91 7.77 3.88
CA LEU A 284 8.22 8.35 3.58
C LEU A 284 8.13 9.70 2.86
N GLU A 285 7.24 9.83 1.88
CA GLU A 285 7.06 11.02 1.08
C GLU A 285 6.62 12.23 1.93
N VAL A 286 5.83 12.03 2.98
CA VAL A 286 5.37 13.10 3.87
C VAL A 286 6.44 13.42 4.90
N TRP A 287 7.01 12.39 5.53
CA TRP A 287 7.99 12.59 6.61
C TRP A 287 9.28 13.24 6.10
N LEU A 288 9.81 12.78 4.97
CA LEU A 288 11.00 13.39 4.36
C LEU A 288 10.69 14.80 3.85
N SER A 289 9.48 15.04 3.32
CA SER A 289 9.06 16.38 2.91
C SER A 289 8.96 17.34 4.11
N ALA A 290 8.54 16.88 5.28
CA ALA A 290 8.51 17.70 6.50
C ALA A 290 9.90 18.19 6.86
N LEU A 291 10.90 17.30 6.84
CA LEU A 291 12.30 17.68 7.05
C LEU A 291 12.78 18.65 5.97
N ALA A 292 12.48 18.38 4.70
CA ALA A 292 12.84 19.24 3.57
C ALA A 292 12.20 20.65 3.66
N TYR A 293 11.01 20.77 4.25
CA TYR A 293 10.33 22.04 4.50
C TYR A 293 10.80 22.76 5.78
N GLY A 294 11.74 22.18 6.52
CA GLY A 294 12.43 22.81 7.65
C GLY A 294 12.07 22.26 9.02
N ALA A 295 11.30 21.17 9.13
CA ALA A 295 11.14 20.47 10.40
C ALA A 295 12.49 19.90 10.87
N ARG A 296 12.76 20.00 12.18
CA ARG A 296 13.98 19.47 12.81
C ARG A 296 13.87 17.99 13.14
N ALA A 297 12.64 17.51 13.35
CA ALA A 297 12.28 16.13 13.60
C ALA A 297 10.79 15.91 13.28
N VAL A 298 10.40 14.65 13.06
CA VAL A 298 9.03 14.21 12.78
C VAL A 298 8.70 13.00 13.65
N TRP A 299 7.77 13.14 14.59
CA TRP A 299 7.34 12.03 15.43
C TRP A 299 5.92 11.63 15.15
N LEU A 300 5.73 10.33 14.99
CA LEU A 300 4.44 9.67 14.92
C LEU A 300 4.06 9.29 16.34
N VAL A 301 2.98 9.86 16.87
CA VAL A 301 2.52 9.60 18.24
C VAL A 301 1.54 8.43 18.22
N ASP A 302 2.01 7.26 18.60
CA ASP A 302 1.22 6.02 18.66
C ASP A 302 0.65 5.81 20.07
N ARG A 303 -0.57 5.29 20.14
CA ARG A 303 -1.29 4.93 21.37
C ARG A 303 -1.65 3.44 21.45
N GLN A 304 -0.94 2.60 20.68
CA GLN A 304 -1.11 1.14 20.64
C GLN A 304 -2.49 0.68 20.13
N GLN A 305 -3.07 1.43 19.18
CA GLN A 305 -4.37 1.09 18.58
C GLN A 305 -4.23 0.44 17.19
N MET A 306 -3.01 0.36 16.66
CA MET A 306 -2.76 -0.22 15.34
C MET A 306 -2.76 -1.76 15.40
N SER A 307 -3.28 -2.39 14.35
CA SER A 307 -3.09 -3.83 14.17
C SER A 307 -1.62 -4.18 13.95
N ALA A 308 -1.24 -5.43 14.24
CA ALA A 308 0.14 -5.90 14.08
C ALA A 308 0.68 -5.65 12.66
N GLY A 309 -0.12 -5.97 11.63
CA GLY A 309 0.29 -5.75 10.23
C GLY A 309 0.51 -4.28 9.86
N VAL A 310 -0.28 -3.36 10.43
CA VAL A 310 -0.09 -1.91 10.22
C VAL A 310 1.17 -1.43 10.94
N SER A 311 1.38 -1.87 12.18
CA SER A 311 2.57 -1.53 12.98
C SER A 311 3.86 -2.00 12.30
N ASP A 312 3.92 -3.26 11.85
CA ASP A 312 5.08 -3.83 11.16
C ASP A 312 5.40 -3.07 9.87
N ALA A 313 4.36 -2.74 9.09
CA ALA A 313 4.50 -1.95 7.87
C ALA A 313 5.05 -0.54 8.14
N LEU A 314 4.56 0.12 9.18
CA LEU A 314 5.02 1.45 9.58
C LEU A 314 6.48 1.40 10.04
N GLN A 315 6.84 0.41 10.86
CA GLN A 315 8.19 0.20 11.34
C GLN A 315 9.17 -0.05 10.18
N GLN A 316 8.78 -0.82 9.17
CA GLN A 316 9.58 -1.03 7.97
C GLN A 316 9.83 0.28 7.18
N GLN A 317 8.84 1.17 7.10
CA GLN A 317 9.01 2.50 6.50
C GLN A 317 9.96 3.37 7.33
N LEU A 318 9.84 3.36 8.66
CA LEU A 318 10.75 4.09 9.56
C LEU A 318 12.20 3.62 9.41
N THR A 319 12.44 2.31 9.35
CA THR A 319 13.76 1.73 9.07
C THR A 319 14.31 2.24 7.74
N THR A 320 13.50 2.25 6.69
CA THR A 320 13.92 2.77 5.37
C THR A 320 14.26 4.26 5.43
N ALA A 321 13.48 5.06 6.17
CA ALA A 321 13.74 6.49 6.34
C ALA A 321 15.08 6.73 7.07
N GLU A 322 15.31 5.99 8.15
CA GLU A 322 16.51 6.06 8.98
C GLU A 322 17.76 5.71 8.17
N GLU A 323 17.72 4.62 7.38
CA GLU A 323 18.82 4.20 6.50
C GLU A 323 19.15 5.26 5.44
N ILE A 324 18.12 5.85 4.83
CA ILE A 324 18.27 6.93 3.84
C ILE A 324 18.93 8.15 4.49
N LEU A 325 18.42 8.61 5.63
CA LEU A 325 18.92 9.80 6.31
C LEU A 325 20.33 9.61 6.86
N THR A 326 20.61 8.44 7.46
CA THR A 326 21.93 8.10 7.99
C THR A 326 22.97 8.01 6.87
N ALA A 327 22.63 7.42 5.73
CA ALA A 327 23.53 7.38 4.57
C ALA A 327 23.77 8.78 3.96
N MET A 328 22.84 9.71 4.13
CA MET A 328 23.07 11.13 3.85
C MET A 328 23.88 11.85 4.93
N GLY A 329 24.30 11.19 6.01
CA GLY A 329 25.04 11.81 7.12
C GLY A 329 24.17 12.63 8.07
N TYR A 330 22.84 12.47 8.02
CA TYR A 330 21.94 13.10 8.99
C TYR A 330 21.82 12.28 10.28
N PRO A 331 21.48 12.91 11.42
CA PRO A 331 21.36 12.20 12.69
C PRO A 331 20.28 11.13 12.70
N ALA A 332 20.57 10.05 13.41
CA ALA A 332 19.62 8.97 13.71
C ALA A 332 18.46 9.45 14.60
N GLY A 333 17.27 8.86 14.43
CA GLY A 333 16.10 9.06 15.28
C GLY A 333 15.35 10.38 15.06
N VAL A 334 15.61 11.08 13.95
CA VAL A 334 14.89 12.32 13.59
C VAL A 334 13.48 12.04 13.07
N ILE A 335 13.21 10.82 12.59
CA ILE A 335 11.86 10.32 12.30
C ILE A 335 11.63 9.07 13.14
N ARG A 336 10.60 9.07 14.00
CA ARG A 336 10.36 7.94 14.91
C ARG A 336 8.90 7.80 15.33
N LEU A 337 8.53 6.58 15.73
CA LEU A 337 7.31 6.29 16.47
C LEU A 337 7.57 6.51 17.96
N VAL A 338 6.66 7.21 18.65
CA VAL A 338 6.77 7.49 20.10
C VAL A 338 5.43 7.28 20.78
N GLN A 339 5.47 6.94 22.06
CA GLN A 339 4.31 7.01 22.93
C GLN A 339 4.08 8.46 23.41
N PRO A 340 2.86 8.85 23.84
CA PRO A 340 2.54 10.24 24.19
C PRO A 340 3.37 10.81 25.35
N ASP A 341 3.88 9.95 26.24
CA ASP A 341 4.71 10.30 27.39
C ASP A 341 6.21 10.38 27.06
N GLN A 342 6.64 9.98 25.86
CA GLN A 342 8.06 9.89 25.45
C GLN A 342 8.54 11.06 24.60
N VAL A 343 7.89 12.22 24.70
CA VAL A 343 8.17 13.41 23.89
C VAL A 343 9.32 14.22 24.53
N GLU A 344 10.52 13.65 24.61
CA GLU A 344 11.71 14.24 25.29
C GLU A 344 12.91 14.55 24.34
N ALA A 345 14.07 14.90 24.90
CA ALA A 345 15.30 15.30 24.18
C ALA A 345 15.67 14.36 23.02
N HIS A 346 16.14 14.96 21.92
CA HIS A 346 16.25 14.25 20.65
C HIS A 346 17.33 14.81 19.73
N SER A 347 17.80 13.94 18.84
CA SER A 347 18.54 14.33 17.66
C SER A 347 17.67 15.21 16.78
N GLN A 348 18.25 16.28 16.25
CA GLN A 348 17.60 17.19 15.31
C GLN A 348 18.42 17.23 14.04
N MET A 349 17.74 17.42 12.91
CA MET A 349 18.40 17.77 11.64
C MET A 349 19.36 18.96 11.84
N PRO A 350 20.30 19.26 10.94
CA PRO A 350 20.91 20.59 10.86
C PRO A 350 19.94 21.61 10.24
N GLU A 351 20.17 22.92 10.42
CA GLU A 351 19.36 23.92 9.71
C GLU A 351 19.62 23.80 8.21
N LEU A 352 18.54 23.69 7.44
CA LEU A 352 18.57 23.50 5.99
C LEU A 352 17.77 24.61 5.31
N GLU A 353 18.15 24.95 4.07
CA GLU A 353 17.30 25.71 3.17
C GLU A 353 16.00 24.94 2.92
N THR A 354 14.88 25.66 2.91
CA THR A 354 13.55 25.06 2.85
C THR A 354 13.15 24.76 1.42
N ALA A 355 12.60 23.58 1.17
CA ALA A 355 12.25 23.14 -0.18
C ALA A 355 11.08 23.93 -0.81
N GLY A 356 11.22 24.21 -2.11
CA GLY A 356 10.20 24.93 -2.90
C GLY A 356 9.15 24.03 -3.57
N PHE A 357 9.37 22.72 -3.66
CA PHE A 357 8.51 21.81 -4.42
C PHE A 357 7.12 21.62 -3.80
N SER A 358 6.14 21.20 -4.60
CA SER A 358 4.78 20.87 -4.17
C SER A 358 4.48 19.39 -4.39
N GLY A 359 3.48 18.84 -3.69
CA GLY A 359 3.02 17.45 -3.83
C GLY A 359 2.19 17.15 -5.09
N LEU A 360 2.53 17.73 -6.23
CA LEU A 360 1.79 17.55 -7.50
C LEU A 360 2.12 16.22 -8.20
N GLY A 361 3.18 15.54 -7.80
CA GLY A 361 3.60 14.25 -8.34
C GLY A 361 2.99 13.05 -7.60
N ASP A 362 3.27 11.85 -8.09
CA ASP A 362 2.94 10.63 -7.34
C ASP A 362 3.76 10.50 -6.05
N LYS A 363 3.41 9.51 -5.22
CA LYS A 363 4.06 9.25 -3.93
C LYS A 363 5.58 9.12 -4.05
N ARG A 364 6.06 8.37 -5.05
CA ARG A 364 7.49 8.14 -5.25
C ARG A 364 8.19 9.38 -5.76
N GLN A 365 7.59 10.11 -6.69
CA GLN A 365 8.13 11.38 -7.17
C GLN A 365 8.28 12.37 -6.02
N THR A 366 7.28 12.46 -5.14
CA THR A 366 7.32 13.29 -3.95
C THR A 366 8.43 12.88 -2.98
N ALA A 367 8.58 11.57 -2.72
CA ALA A 367 9.69 11.07 -1.92
C ALA A 367 11.05 11.43 -2.54
N TYR A 368 11.21 11.28 -3.87
CA TYR A 368 12.44 11.67 -4.55
C TYR A 368 12.72 13.17 -4.48
N LEU A 369 11.71 14.04 -4.61
CA LEU A 369 11.92 15.49 -4.45
C LEU A 369 12.46 15.83 -3.05
N ALA A 370 11.92 15.19 -2.00
CA ALA A 370 12.41 15.37 -0.64
C ALA A 370 13.83 14.81 -0.47
N ILE A 371 14.10 13.60 -0.96
CA ILE A 371 15.41 12.94 -0.92
C ILE A 371 16.45 13.79 -1.64
N ASP A 372 16.17 14.25 -2.85
CA ASP A 372 17.10 15.02 -3.69
C ASP A 372 17.39 16.38 -3.03
N HIS A 373 16.38 17.04 -2.45
CA HIS A 373 16.55 18.28 -1.69
C HIS A 373 17.42 18.09 -0.45
N LEU A 374 17.13 17.08 0.36
CA LEU A 374 17.91 16.74 1.55
C LEU A 374 19.35 16.36 1.19
N TYR A 375 19.56 15.57 0.13
CA TYR A 375 20.89 15.16 -0.31
C TYR A 375 21.73 16.35 -0.80
N SER A 376 21.12 17.28 -1.54
CA SER A 376 21.82 18.46 -2.07
C SER A 376 22.45 19.36 -1.00
N GLN A 377 21.98 19.26 0.24
CA GLN A 377 22.46 20.02 1.39
C GLN A 377 23.30 19.19 2.36
N SER A 378 23.50 17.90 2.08
CA SER A 378 24.35 17.05 2.89
C SER A 378 25.83 17.41 2.69
N LYS A 379 26.59 17.34 3.79
CA LYS A 379 28.04 17.60 3.82
C LYS A 379 28.90 16.34 3.86
N GLN A 380 28.31 15.20 4.23
CA GLN A 380 29.03 13.95 4.52
C GLN A 380 28.27 12.73 3.99
N ALA A 381 27.48 12.90 2.93
CA ALA A 381 26.70 11.80 2.38
C ALA A 381 27.58 10.77 1.65
N GLU A 382 27.24 9.51 1.85
CA GLU A 382 27.60 8.42 0.95
C GLU A 382 26.94 8.65 -0.43
N PRO A 383 27.44 8.06 -1.52
CA PRO A 383 26.82 8.18 -2.84
C PRO A 383 25.49 7.40 -2.96
N MET A 384 25.25 6.44 -2.07
CA MET A 384 24.05 5.61 -2.04
C MET A 384 23.73 5.13 -0.63
N ALA A 385 22.46 4.84 -0.37
CA ALA A 385 22.03 4.07 0.80
C ALA A 385 21.95 2.58 0.46
N SER A 386 22.55 1.73 1.30
CA SER A 386 22.20 0.30 1.38
C SER A 386 20.95 0.16 2.22
N LEU A 387 19.93 -0.54 1.71
CA LEU A 387 18.64 -0.61 2.39
C LEU A 387 18.31 -2.03 2.83
N SER A 388 17.52 -2.14 3.89
CA SER A 388 17.00 -3.41 4.36
C SER A 388 15.98 -4.02 3.39
N GLN A 389 15.81 -5.34 3.49
CA GLN A 389 14.78 -6.05 2.73
C GLN A 389 13.40 -5.45 3.03
N GLY A 390 12.59 -5.27 1.99
CA GLY A 390 11.28 -4.63 2.09
C GLY A 390 11.27 -3.18 1.58
N ALA A 391 12.42 -2.50 1.54
CA ALA A 391 12.52 -1.16 0.98
C ALA A 391 12.07 -1.09 -0.50
N PRO A 392 11.32 -0.04 -0.91
CA PRO A 392 10.72 0.05 -2.24
C PRO A 392 11.67 0.64 -3.31
N PHE A 393 12.99 0.62 -3.04
CA PHE A 393 14.05 1.15 -3.89
C PHE A 393 15.14 0.09 -4.04
N GLY A 394 15.73 -0.03 -5.22
CA GLY A 394 16.87 -0.92 -5.38
C GLY A 394 17.39 -1.07 -6.78
N SER A 395 18.34 -1.99 -6.92
CA SER A 395 19.07 -2.26 -8.14
C SER A 395 18.81 -3.67 -8.65
N VAL A 396 19.10 -3.87 -9.94
CA VAL A 396 19.10 -5.16 -10.61
C VAL A 396 20.53 -5.48 -11.09
N THR A 397 20.92 -6.75 -10.96
CA THR A 397 22.14 -7.32 -11.55
C THR A 397 21.77 -8.48 -12.45
N VAL A 398 22.49 -8.62 -13.57
CA VAL A 398 22.23 -9.65 -14.59
C VAL A 398 23.50 -10.47 -14.82
N SER A 399 23.36 -11.79 -14.83
CA SER A 399 24.44 -12.70 -15.24
C SER A 399 24.59 -12.67 -16.76
N SER A 400 25.73 -12.21 -17.24
CA SER A 400 26.07 -12.18 -18.67
C SER A 400 26.22 -13.57 -19.29
N HIS A 401 26.35 -14.62 -18.48
CA HIS A 401 26.49 -16.00 -18.98
C HIS A 401 25.14 -16.72 -19.06
N ALA A 402 24.17 -16.33 -18.24
CA ALA A 402 22.85 -16.98 -18.21
C ALA A 402 21.81 -16.21 -19.02
N CYS A 403 21.90 -14.88 -19.06
CA CYS A 403 20.93 -14.03 -19.73
C CYS A 403 20.91 -14.28 -21.23
N THR A 404 19.72 -14.48 -21.79
CA THR A 404 19.51 -14.69 -23.21
C THR A 404 18.95 -13.47 -23.93
N LEU A 405 18.66 -12.37 -23.21
CA LEU A 405 17.95 -11.21 -23.75
C LEU A 405 16.58 -11.58 -24.37
N CYS A 406 15.87 -12.54 -23.77
CA CYS A 406 14.48 -12.88 -24.17
C CYS A 406 13.45 -11.79 -23.82
N PHE A 407 13.84 -10.80 -23.01
CA PHE A 407 13.04 -9.65 -22.58
C PHE A 407 11.75 -9.96 -21.79
N SER A 408 11.54 -11.19 -21.32
CA SER A 408 10.42 -11.51 -20.42
C SER A 408 10.38 -10.60 -19.19
N CYS A 409 11.55 -10.26 -18.65
CA CYS A 409 11.68 -9.34 -17.51
C CYS A 409 11.27 -7.89 -17.82
N VAL A 410 11.42 -7.44 -19.08
CA VAL A 410 10.96 -6.13 -19.54
C VAL A 410 9.43 -6.13 -19.61
N GLY A 411 8.84 -7.19 -20.17
CA GLY A 411 7.39 -7.32 -20.32
C GLY A 411 6.62 -7.35 -19.00
N VAL A 412 7.22 -7.92 -17.93
CA VAL A 412 6.57 -8.00 -16.61
C VAL A 412 6.92 -6.87 -15.65
N CYS A 413 7.76 -5.90 -16.02
CA CYS A 413 8.22 -4.85 -15.09
C CYS A 413 7.18 -3.72 -14.97
N PRO A 414 6.37 -3.64 -13.89
CA PRO A 414 5.30 -2.64 -13.78
C PRO A 414 5.83 -1.21 -13.71
N GLY A 415 6.99 -1.00 -13.06
CA GLY A 415 7.63 0.31 -12.97
C GLY A 415 8.38 0.72 -14.25
N LYS A 416 8.53 -0.19 -15.24
CA LYS A 416 9.38 0.03 -16.42
C LYS A 416 10.83 0.38 -16.06
N ALA A 417 11.34 -0.25 -15.00
CA ALA A 417 12.72 -0.16 -14.57
C ALA A 417 13.64 -0.94 -15.50
N LEU A 418 13.20 -2.09 -16.01
CA LEU A 418 13.89 -2.84 -17.05
C LEU A 418 13.30 -2.46 -18.42
N GLN A 419 14.19 -2.17 -19.36
CA GLN A 419 13.83 -1.68 -20.70
C GLN A 419 14.67 -2.38 -21.75
N SER A 420 14.13 -2.59 -22.94
CA SER A 420 14.92 -2.98 -24.11
C SER A 420 15.70 -1.77 -24.66
N GLY A 421 16.86 -2.03 -25.26
CA GLY A 421 17.59 -1.03 -26.04
C GLY A 421 16.80 -0.57 -27.27
N SER A 422 17.07 0.65 -27.71
CA SER A 422 16.41 1.29 -28.87
C SER A 422 17.21 1.16 -30.19
N GLY A 423 18.35 0.47 -30.16
CA GLY A 423 19.23 0.28 -31.32
C GLY A 423 19.07 -1.09 -31.97
N GLU A 424 19.86 -1.36 -33.01
CA GLU A 424 19.87 -2.65 -33.71
C GLU A 424 20.43 -3.80 -32.86
N GLN A 425 21.25 -3.48 -31.85
CA GLN A 425 21.78 -4.46 -30.91
C GLN A 425 20.79 -4.73 -29.78
N PRO A 426 20.46 -6.01 -29.49
CA PRO A 426 19.74 -6.40 -28.30
C PRO A 426 20.47 -5.93 -27.03
N GLN A 427 19.80 -5.09 -26.23
CA GLN A 427 20.32 -4.62 -24.96
C GLN A 427 19.23 -4.69 -23.89
N LEU A 428 19.60 -5.11 -22.68
CA LEU A 428 18.79 -4.97 -21.49
C LEU A 428 19.32 -3.78 -20.69
N ARG A 429 18.48 -2.77 -20.51
CA ARG A 429 18.79 -1.53 -19.78
C ARG A 429 18.00 -1.44 -18.48
N PHE A 430 18.50 -0.64 -17.55
CA PHE A 430 17.93 -0.44 -16.23
C PHE A 430 17.90 1.02 -15.81
N VAL A 431 16.75 1.47 -15.30
CA VAL A 431 16.54 2.79 -14.68
C VAL A 431 16.20 2.58 -13.21
N GLU A 432 17.10 3.02 -12.31
CA GLU A 432 16.98 2.77 -10.88
C GLU A 432 15.78 3.50 -10.26
N ALA A 433 15.48 4.72 -10.73
CA ALA A 433 14.33 5.53 -10.29
C ALA A 433 12.97 4.82 -10.39
N ASN A 434 12.90 3.80 -11.24
CA ASN A 434 11.66 3.09 -11.56
C ASN A 434 11.56 1.74 -10.84
N CYS A 435 12.63 1.27 -10.18
CA CYS A 435 12.66 -0.04 -9.56
C CYS A 435 11.80 -0.06 -8.29
N LEU A 436 10.92 -1.06 -8.19
CA LEU A 436 10.01 -1.25 -7.06
C LEU A 436 10.46 -2.31 -6.06
N GLN A 437 11.58 -3.01 -6.34
CA GLN A 437 12.00 -4.22 -5.63
C GLN A 437 10.89 -5.30 -5.52
N CYS A 438 10.04 -5.43 -6.54
CA CYS A 438 8.90 -6.36 -6.53
C CYS A 438 9.24 -7.82 -6.88
N GLY A 439 10.47 -8.12 -7.35
CA GLY A 439 10.88 -9.49 -7.65
C GLY A 439 10.30 -10.13 -8.92
N LEU A 440 9.33 -9.51 -9.62
CA LEU A 440 8.74 -10.05 -10.86
C LEU A 440 9.78 -10.41 -11.93
N CYS A 441 10.82 -9.59 -12.08
CA CYS A 441 11.89 -9.86 -13.05
C CYS A 441 12.70 -11.11 -12.70
N THR A 442 12.91 -11.39 -11.41
CA THR A 442 13.62 -12.57 -10.94
C THR A 442 12.75 -13.81 -11.11
N SER A 443 11.49 -13.78 -10.67
CA SER A 443 10.59 -14.93 -10.76
C SER A 443 10.17 -15.29 -12.20
N THR A 444 10.25 -14.34 -13.13
CA THR A 444 9.88 -14.55 -14.55
C THR A 444 11.07 -14.94 -15.42
N CYS A 445 12.31 -14.75 -14.97
CA CYS A 445 13.48 -15.07 -15.78
C CYS A 445 13.56 -16.60 -16.02
N PRO A 446 13.46 -17.09 -17.27
CA PRO A 446 13.49 -18.53 -17.54
C PRO A 446 14.90 -19.15 -17.40
N GLU A 447 15.91 -18.31 -17.17
CA GLU A 447 17.33 -18.70 -17.07
C GLU A 447 17.93 -18.33 -15.71
N ASP A 448 17.11 -17.90 -14.75
CA ASP A 448 17.55 -17.47 -13.41
C ASP A 448 18.71 -16.47 -13.42
N ALA A 449 18.74 -15.59 -14.42
CA ALA A 449 19.85 -14.70 -14.68
C ALA A 449 19.80 -13.36 -13.93
N ILE A 450 18.74 -13.11 -13.14
CA ILE A 450 18.41 -11.78 -12.59
C ILE A 450 18.33 -11.82 -11.06
N SER A 451 19.13 -10.97 -10.40
CA SER A 451 19.07 -10.74 -8.96
C SER A 451 18.76 -9.28 -8.65
N ILE A 452 18.11 -9.03 -7.52
CA ILE A 452 17.78 -7.69 -7.03
C ILE A 452 18.38 -7.43 -5.65
N ALA A 453 18.71 -6.17 -5.36
CA ALA A 453 19.23 -5.74 -4.07
C ALA A 453 18.59 -4.40 -3.67
N PRO A 454 18.05 -4.26 -2.45
CA PRO A 454 17.51 -2.99 -1.97
C PRO A 454 18.63 -1.96 -1.75
N ARG A 455 18.50 -0.80 -2.38
CA ARG A 455 19.43 0.32 -2.29
C ARG A 455 18.82 1.59 -2.89
N LEU A 456 19.46 2.73 -2.67
CA LEU A 456 19.06 3.97 -3.32
C LEU A 456 20.30 4.80 -3.70
N LEU A 457 20.51 5.01 -5.00
CA LEU A 457 21.39 6.08 -5.47
C LEU A 457 20.81 7.46 -5.17
N PHE A 458 21.62 8.34 -4.58
CA PHE A 458 21.19 9.71 -4.26
C PHE A 458 21.33 10.68 -5.42
N ASP A 459 22.32 10.48 -6.30
CA ASP A 459 22.45 11.29 -7.50
C ASP A 459 21.25 11.09 -8.43
N ALA A 460 20.42 12.13 -8.55
CA ALA A 460 19.15 12.07 -9.24
C ALA A 460 19.29 11.80 -10.73
N GLU A 461 20.34 12.34 -11.36
CA GLU A 461 20.62 12.17 -12.79
C GLU A 461 21.03 10.72 -13.07
N SER A 462 22.00 10.18 -12.33
CA SER A 462 22.42 8.78 -12.44
C SER A 462 21.28 7.81 -12.16
N ARG A 463 20.40 8.12 -11.19
CA ARG A 463 19.23 7.30 -10.85
C ARG A 463 18.21 7.23 -11.98
N LYS A 464 18.03 8.32 -12.74
CA LYS A 464 17.10 8.42 -13.89
C LYS A 464 17.72 7.93 -15.20
N GLN A 465 19.05 7.92 -15.30
CA GLN A 465 19.75 7.53 -16.51
C GLN A 465 19.65 6.00 -16.75
N PRO A 466 19.22 5.56 -17.94
CA PRO A 466 19.26 4.14 -18.29
C PRO A 466 20.71 3.65 -18.38
N ARG A 467 21.06 2.59 -17.63
CA ARG A 467 22.35 1.89 -17.73
C ARG A 467 22.18 0.52 -18.38
N THR A 468 23.10 0.13 -19.26
CA THR A 468 23.11 -1.21 -19.87
C THR A 468 23.53 -2.24 -18.82
N LEU A 469 22.69 -3.25 -18.61
CA LEU A 469 22.99 -4.41 -17.75
C LEU A 469 23.62 -5.55 -18.55
N HIS A 470 23.17 -5.75 -19.78
CA HIS A 470 23.69 -6.78 -20.68
C HIS A 470 23.37 -6.43 -22.13
N GLU A 471 24.24 -6.82 -23.04
CA GLU A 471 24.10 -6.61 -24.47
C GLU A 471 24.75 -7.75 -25.26
N GLU A 472 24.24 -7.98 -26.47
CA GLU A 472 24.74 -9.02 -27.36
C GLU A 472 24.61 -8.56 -28.81
N GLN A 473 25.40 -9.17 -29.70
CA GLN A 473 25.18 -9.00 -31.14
C GLN A 473 23.91 -9.75 -31.57
N PRO A 474 23.13 -9.19 -32.52
CA PRO A 474 21.97 -9.89 -33.03
C PRO A 474 22.40 -11.09 -33.89
N PHE A 475 21.68 -12.21 -33.72
CA PHE A 475 21.74 -13.33 -34.63
C PHE A 475 20.98 -13.00 -35.91
N HIS A 476 21.66 -13.11 -37.05
CA HIS A 476 21.11 -12.82 -38.36
C HIS A 476 20.61 -14.12 -39.03
N CYS A 477 19.48 -14.03 -39.71
CA CYS A 477 18.91 -15.15 -40.46
C CYS A 477 19.93 -15.70 -41.45
N VAL A 478 20.19 -17.01 -41.41
CA VAL A 478 21.16 -17.68 -42.30
C VAL A 478 20.73 -17.75 -43.77
N SER A 479 19.54 -17.25 -44.09
CA SER A 479 18.99 -17.18 -45.46
C SER A 479 19.00 -15.75 -46.02
N CYS A 480 18.40 -14.80 -45.31
CA CYS A 480 18.23 -13.43 -45.79
C CYS A 480 19.07 -12.37 -45.08
N GLY A 481 19.77 -12.73 -43.99
CA GLY A 481 20.58 -11.80 -43.20
C GLY A 481 19.78 -10.86 -42.28
N LYS A 482 18.44 -10.96 -42.19
CA LYS A 482 17.63 -10.14 -41.27
C LYS A 482 17.95 -10.46 -39.79
N PRO A 483 18.26 -9.48 -38.92
CA PRO A 483 18.41 -9.72 -37.48
C PRO A 483 17.07 -10.08 -36.85
N PHE A 484 17.00 -11.14 -36.05
CA PHE A 484 15.72 -11.59 -35.49
C PHE A 484 15.77 -12.21 -34.08
N ALA A 485 16.95 -12.54 -33.56
CA ALA A 485 17.14 -13.12 -32.23
C ALA A 485 18.52 -12.77 -31.67
N THR A 486 18.85 -13.25 -30.48
CA THR A 486 20.22 -13.24 -29.93
C THR A 486 20.90 -14.58 -30.19
N HIS A 487 22.23 -14.61 -30.27
CA HIS A 487 22.96 -15.89 -30.37
C HIS A 487 22.65 -16.78 -29.17
N SER A 488 22.60 -16.23 -27.96
CA SER A 488 22.31 -16.99 -26.74
C SER A 488 20.94 -17.69 -26.79
N VAL A 489 19.90 -17.04 -27.32
CA VAL A 489 18.58 -17.69 -27.51
C VAL A 489 18.68 -18.83 -28.52
N ILE A 490 19.32 -18.60 -29.67
CA ILE A 490 19.43 -19.60 -30.73
C ILE A 490 20.21 -20.82 -30.24
N GLU A 491 21.32 -20.62 -29.53
CA GLU A 491 22.12 -21.71 -28.97
C GLU A 491 21.34 -22.50 -27.93
N LYS A 492 20.64 -21.85 -26.99
CA LYS A 492 19.80 -22.54 -25.99
C LYS A 492 18.63 -23.28 -26.64
N MET A 493 17.96 -22.69 -27.63
CA MET A 493 16.89 -23.37 -28.36
C MET A 493 17.40 -24.62 -29.06
N ARG A 494 18.54 -24.53 -29.75
CA ARG A 494 19.17 -25.69 -30.41
C ARG A 494 19.55 -26.77 -29.41
N SER A 495 20.12 -26.39 -28.26
CA SER A 495 20.49 -27.34 -27.21
C SER A 495 19.29 -27.98 -26.52
N ARG A 496 18.19 -27.25 -26.28
CA ARG A 496 16.99 -27.82 -25.61
C ARG A 496 16.13 -28.65 -26.55
N LEU A 497 16.11 -28.31 -27.85
CA LEU A 497 15.26 -28.97 -28.83
C LEU A 497 15.96 -30.10 -29.59
N SER A 498 17.28 -30.27 -29.45
CA SER A 498 18.03 -31.34 -30.14
C SER A 498 17.46 -32.74 -29.90
N ASP A 499 16.89 -32.96 -28.71
CA ASP A 499 16.39 -34.27 -28.29
C ASP A 499 14.89 -34.44 -28.58
N HIS A 500 14.22 -33.42 -29.11
CA HIS A 500 12.79 -33.46 -29.42
C HIS A 500 12.55 -34.12 -30.79
N TYR A 501 11.57 -35.04 -30.87
CA TYR A 501 11.29 -35.85 -32.06
C TYR A 501 11.14 -35.04 -33.37
N MET A 502 10.60 -33.83 -33.27
CA MET A 502 10.37 -32.92 -34.39
C MET A 502 11.65 -32.24 -34.95
N PHE A 503 12.78 -32.33 -34.24
CA PHE A 503 14.06 -31.68 -34.59
C PHE A 503 15.20 -32.68 -34.84
N GLN A 504 14.88 -33.92 -35.21
CA GLN A 504 15.86 -34.98 -35.42
C GLN A 504 16.65 -34.90 -36.75
N ASN A 505 16.26 -34.01 -37.67
CA ASN A 505 16.95 -33.82 -38.94
C ASN A 505 17.60 -32.42 -39.05
N GLU A 506 18.68 -32.31 -39.82
CA GLU A 506 19.45 -31.07 -39.95
C GLU A 506 18.62 -29.90 -40.48
N ARG A 507 17.63 -30.17 -41.36
CA ARG A 507 16.75 -29.13 -41.90
C ARG A 507 15.86 -28.52 -40.81
N ALA A 508 15.28 -29.33 -39.94
CA ALA A 508 14.48 -28.89 -38.81
C ALA A 508 15.31 -28.09 -37.79
N ILE A 509 16.53 -28.52 -37.48
CA ILE A 509 17.45 -27.74 -36.61
C ILE A 509 17.81 -26.42 -37.28
N ARG A 510 18.06 -26.40 -38.60
CA ARG A 510 18.37 -25.19 -39.37
C ARG A 510 17.23 -24.17 -39.33
N ARG A 511 15.96 -24.59 -39.23
CA ARG A 511 14.80 -23.68 -39.10
C ARG A 511 14.88 -22.77 -37.88
N LEU A 512 15.51 -23.22 -36.80
CA LEU A 512 15.72 -22.39 -35.61
C LEU A 512 16.56 -21.16 -35.94
N SER A 513 17.46 -21.25 -36.93
CA SER A 513 18.34 -20.16 -37.39
C SER A 513 17.72 -19.30 -38.51
N LEU A 514 16.44 -19.49 -38.86
CA LEU A 514 15.71 -18.69 -39.84
C LEU A 514 14.77 -17.70 -39.16
N CYS A 515 14.65 -16.48 -39.71
CA CYS A 515 13.62 -15.53 -39.31
C CYS A 515 12.21 -16.08 -39.60
N ASP A 516 11.20 -15.43 -39.02
CA ASP A 516 9.78 -15.74 -39.21
C ASP A 516 9.38 -15.95 -40.68
N GLU A 517 9.73 -15.01 -41.56
CA GLU A 517 9.41 -15.07 -42.98
C GLU A 517 10.11 -16.24 -43.70
N CYS A 518 11.44 -16.36 -43.55
CA CYS A 518 12.21 -17.43 -44.19
C CYS A 518 11.83 -18.81 -43.65
N ARG A 519 11.38 -18.90 -42.40
CA ARG A 519 10.92 -20.15 -41.79
C ARG A 519 9.61 -20.63 -42.42
N VAL A 520 8.65 -19.73 -42.68
CA VAL A 520 7.40 -20.05 -43.39
C VAL A 520 7.71 -20.55 -44.80
N VAL A 521 8.61 -19.87 -45.51
CA VAL A 521 9.03 -20.30 -46.86
C VAL A 521 9.66 -21.69 -46.83
N ASP A 522 10.56 -21.97 -45.89
CA ASP A 522 11.21 -23.29 -45.80
C ASP A 522 10.23 -24.41 -45.43
N ILE A 523 9.23 -24.15 -44.56
CA ILE A 523 8.18 -25.12 -44.23
C ILE A 523 7.28 -25.40 -45.44
N ALA A 524 6.89 -24.37 -46.19
CA ALA A 524 6.08 -24.54 -47.40
C ALA A 524 6.81 -25.32 -48.50
N GLN A 525 8.15 -25.30 -48.50
CA GLN A 525 9.02 -26.03 -49.40
C GLN A 525 9.51 -27.37 -48.81
N ASP A 526 8.89 -27.83 -47.71
CA ASP A 526 9.26 -29.08 -47.06
C ASP A 526 8.36 -30.23 -47.50
N PRO A 527 8.88 -31.21 -48.26
CA PRO A 527 8.10 -32.37 -48.69
C PRO A 527 7.53 -33.15 -47.49
N ASP A 528 8.29 -33.26 -46.40
CA ASP A 528 7.92 -34.05 -45.21
C ASP A 528 6.86 -33.36 -44.33
N ALA A 529 6.73 -32.03 -44.40
CA ALA A 529 5.72 -31.28 -43.64
C ALA A 529 4.35 -31.26 -44.35
N MET A 530 4.33 -31.41 -45.67
CA MET A 530 3.09 -31.57 -46.45
C MET A 530 2.52 -33.00 -46.34
N ASP A 531 3.36 -33.99 -46.07
CA ASP A 531 3.00 -35.41 -45.92
C ASP A 531 2.72 -35.83 -44.46
N GLY A 532 2.31 -34.88 -43.61
CA GLY A 532 1.86 -35.11 -42.23
C GLY A 532 0.60 -35.97 -42.11
N GLN A 533 0.65 -37.21 -42.63
CA GLN A 533 -0.21 -38.30 -42.21
C GLN A 533 0.11 -38.61 -40.76
N ILE A 534 -0.89 -38.32 -39.93
CA ILE A 534 -1.14 -38.90 -38.61
C ILE A 534 -0.79 -40.40 -38.68
N ARG A 535 0.38 -40.79 -38.18
CA ARG A 535 0.63 -42.17 -37.77
C ARG A 535 0.06 -42.29 -36.36
N GLN A 536 -1.01 -43.08 -36.26
CA GLN A 536 -1.75 -43.43 -35.04
C GLN A 536 -0.85 -43.99 -33.94
#